data_AF-A0A1S3WLW6-F1
#
_entry.id   AF-A0A1S3WLW6-F1
#
_cell.length_a   1.000
_cell.length_b   1.000
_cell.length_c   1.000
_cell.angle_alpha   90.00
_cell.angle_beta   90.00
_cell.angle_gamma   90.00
#
_symmetry.space_group_name_H-M   'P 1'
#
loop_
_entity.id
_entity.type
_entity.pdbx_description
1 polymer ?
#
loop_
_entity_poly.entity_id
_entity_poly.type
_entity_poly.pdbx_seq_one_letter_code
_entity_poly.pdbx_strand_id
1 'polypeptide(L)'
;MTSTELDYTIEIPDQPCRSRENSPTQGRKEAKPLVILLGWGGCTDKNLAKYSAIYHKRKLLELLFDYEVEKEPLFFHVFSNAGVMLYRYVLELLQTHRRFCHLRVVGTIFDSGPGNSNLVGALRALAVILEHRPAVLRLLLLVAFALVAILFHVLLAPLTALFHTHFYDRLLNAASRWPELYLYSRADEVVLARDVERMVQTRLAQQVLVHSVDFVSSAHVSHLRDYPAYYTSLCVNFMHSCIHC
;
A
#
# COMPACT_ATOMS: atom_id res chain seq x y z
N MET A 1 31.87 -35.55 3.34
CA MET A 1 30.73 -34.83 2.76
C MET A 1 29.47 -35.41 3.36
N THR A 2 28.96 -34.77 4.41
CA THR A 2 27.66 -35.05 5.03
C THR A 2 27.22 -33.75 5.70
N SER A 3 26.00 -33.35 5.39
CA SER A 3 25.34 -32.12 5.80
C SER A 3 25.18 -32.04 7.32
N THR A 4 25.35 -30.85 7.87
CA THR A 4 24.88 -30.51 9.22
C THR A 4 23.68 -29.60 9.06
N GLU A 5 22.49 -30.21 8.99
CA GLU A 5 21.22 -29.53 9.24
C GLU A 5 21.10 -29.35 10.76
N LEU A 6 20.99 -28.10 11.20
CA LEU A 6 20.62 -27.75 12.57
C LEU A 6 19.09 -27.83 12.67
N ASP A 7 18.61 -28.95 13.18
CA ASP A 7 17.22 -29.19 13.55
C ASP A 7 16.91 -28.42 14.84
N TYR A 8 16.02 -27.44 14.79
CA TYR A 8 15.51 -26.76 15.99
C TYR A 8 13.99 -26.95 16.07
N THR A 9 13.60 -27.86 16.97
CA THR A 9 12.21 -28.08 17.35
C THR A 9 11.77 -26.99 18.32
N ILE A 10 10.79 -26.16 17.92
CA ILE A 10 10.13 -25.21 18.80
C ILE A 10 8.85 -25.88 19.33
N GLU A 11 8.88 -26.38 20.56
CA GLU A 11 7.67 -26.76 21.28
C GLU A 11 7.07 -25.53 21.96
N ILE A 12 5.82 -25.20 21.64
CA ILE A 12 5.05 -24.13 22.27
C ILE A 12 3.86 -24.77 23.01
N PRO A 13 3.66 -24.48 24.30
CA PRO A 13 2.60 -25.12 25.08
C PRO A 13 1.20 -24.65 24.65
N ASP A 14 0.30 -25.60 24.42
CA ASP A 14 -1.13 -25.36 24.24
C ASP A 14 -1.75 -24.80 25.53
N GLN A 15 -2.27 -23.58 25.51
CA GLN A 15 -3.24 -23.13 26.51
C GLN A 15 -4.63 -22.94 25.88
N PRO A 16 -5.68 -23.58 26.44
CA PRO A 16 -7.02 -23.49 25.92
C PRO A 16 -7.69 -22.16 26.31
N CYS A 17 -8.43 -21.59 25.35
CA CYS A 17 -9.31 -20.42 25.51
C CYS A 17 -10.17 -20.53 26.77
N ARG A 18 -9.99 -19.61 27.73
CA ARG A 18 -10.94 -19.44 28.85
C ARG A 18 -11.99 -18.37 28.53
N SER A 19 -13.22 -18.75 28.87
CA SER A 19 -14.49 -18.06 28.69
C SER A 19 -14.64 -16.79 29.54
N ARG A 20 -15.49 -15.89 29.02
CA ARG A 20 -15.90 -14.57 29.55
C ARG A 20 -16.37 -14.59 31.02
N GLU A 21 -15.94 -13.59 31.78
CA GLU A 21 -16.67 -13.04 32.93
C GLU A 21 -16.75 -11.50 32.80
N ASN A 22 -17.94 -10.95 33.07
CA ASN A 22 -18.30 -9.54 32.97
C ASN A 22 -18.23 -8.85 34.35
N SER A 23 -17.72 -7.60 34.39
CA SER A 23 -18.22 -6.39 35.13
C SER A 23 -17.06 -5.41 35.48
N PRO A 24 -17.31 -4.15 35.91
CA PRO A 24 -17.99 -3.07 35.19
C PRO A 24 -17.14 -1.77 35.04
N THR A 25 -17.53 -0.92 34.08
CA THR A 25 -17.22 0.53 33.95
C THR A 25 -15.75 0.96 34.06
N GLN A 26 -15.01 0.87 32.96
CA GLN A 26 -13.83 1.69 32.71
C GLN A 26 -14.19 2.67 31.59
N GLY A 27 -14.00 3.98 31.84
CA GLY A 27 -14.25 5.03 30.87
C GLY A 27 -13.67 4.65 29.51
N ARG A 28 -14.46 4.80 28.44
CA ARG A 28 -14.13 4.37 27.08
C ARG A 28 -12.75 4.92 26.70
N LYS A 29 -11.69 4.14 26.90
CA LYS A 29 -10.37 4.44 26.32
C LYS A 29 -10.61 4.50 24.83
N GLU A 30 -10.42 5.68 24.27
CA GLU A 30 -10.51 5.91 22.84
C GLU A 30 -9.48 4.99 22.16
N ALA A 31 -9.97 3.99 21.41
CA ALA A 31 -9.10 3.01 20.75
C ALA A 31 -8.24 3.76 19.73
N LYS A 32 -6.92 3.65 19.85
CA LYS A 32 -5.98 4.39 19.00
C LYS A 32 -5.50 3.46 17.91
N PRO A 33 -5.89 3.69 16.64
CA PRO A 33 -5.52 2.75 15.61
C PRO A 33 -4.02 2.72 15.40
N LEU A 34 -3.54 1.53 15.09
CA LEU A 34 -2.20 1.34 14.60
C LEU A 34 -2.16 1.71 13.11
N VAL A 35 -1.44 2.78 12.79
CA VAL A 35 -1.23 3.22 11.39
C VAL A 35 0.00 2.56 10.80
N ILE A 36 -0.20 1.78 9.74
CA ILE A 36 0.84 1.09 8.98
C ILE A 36 1.11 1.86 7.68
N LEU A 37 2.33 2.38 7.53
CA LEU A 37 2.78 3.07 6.31
C LEU A 37 3.50 2.08 5.40
N LEU A 38 2.98 1.86 4.19
CA LEU A 38 3.59 0.99 3.17
C LEU A 38 4.19 1.88 2.08
N GLY A 39 5.51 2.09 2.16
CA GLY A 39 6.25 3.05 1.33
C GLY A 39 6.41 2.66 -0.14
N TRP A 40 7.09 3.54 -0.88
CA TRP A 40 7.33 3.40 -2.33
C TRP A 40 8.79 3.05 -2.66
N GLY A 41 9.08 2.79 -3.93
CA GLY A 41 10.45 2.49 -4.40
C GLY A 41 11.43 3.62 -4.10
N GLY A 42 12.52 3.31 -3.38
CA GLY A 42 13.53 4.29 -2.98
C GLY A 42 13.12 5.18 -1.79
N CYS A 43 12.02 4.90 -1.10
CA CYS A 43 11.65 5.63 0.11
C CYS A 43 12.67 5.37 1.24
N THR A 44 12.99 6.43 1.99
CA THR A 44 13.83 6.35 3.20
C THR A 44 13.01 6.59 4.45
N ASP A 45 13.54 6.21 5.62
CA ASP A 45 12.89 6.49 6.91
C ASP A 45 12.59 7.97 7.10
N LYS A 46 13.44 8.87 6.59
CA LYS A 46 13.21 10.32 6.62
C LYS A 46 12.01 10.75 5.79
N ASN A 47 11.71 10.04 4.69
CA ASN A 47 10.51 10.30 3.91
C ASN A 47 9.26 9.91 4.72
N LEU A 48 9.22 8.67 5.21
CA LEU A 48 8.08 8.15 5.97
C LEU A 48 7.87 8.87 7.32
N ALA A 49 8.93 9.42 7.92
CA ALA A 49 8.84 10.23 9.14
C ALA A 49 7.94 11.47 8.97
N LYS A 50 7.88 12.05 7.76
CA LYS A 50 6.99 13.20 7.48
C LYS A 50 5.53 12.79 7.49
N TYR A 51 5.22 11.60 6.97
CA TYR A 51 3.86 11.07 6.94
C TYR A 51 3.44 10.51 8.30
N SER A 52 4.35 9.86 9.04
CA SER A 52 4.02 9.37 10.39
C SER A 52 3.75 10.53 11.37
N ALA A 53 4.34 11.71 11.13
CA ALA A 53 4.04 12.91 11.90
C ALA A 53 2.57 13.34 11.78
N ILE A 54 1.90 13.06 10.65
CA ILE A 54 0.45 13.32 10.46
C ILE A 54 -0.37 12.58 11.52
N TYR A 55 0.05 11.37 11.88
CA TYR A 55 -0.66 10.49 12.79
C TYR A 55 -0.16 10.57 14.23
N HIS A 56 0.79 11.47 14.52
CA HIS A 56 1.28 11.77 15.86
C HIS A 56 1.59 10.53 16.74
N LYS A 57 2.21 9.47 16.19
CA LYS A 57 2.99 8.49 16.97
C LYS A 57 3.81 7.51 16.14
N ARG A 58 5.08 7.38 16.57
CA ARG A 58 6.04 6.35 16.18
C ARG A 58 5.65 5.02 16.84
N LYS A 59 5.18 4.04 16.07
CA LYS A 59 5.18 2.64 16.54
C LYS A 59 5.47 1.61 15.45
N LEU A 60 5.84 2.02 14.24
CA LEU A 60 5.89 1.14 13.07
C LEU A 60 6.91 -0.02 13.15
N LEU A 61 7.97 0.08 13.97
CA LEU A 61 9.06 -0.91 14.03
C LEU A 61 9.09 -1.80 15.29
N GLU A 62 8.47 -1.41 16.41
CA GLU A 62 8.42 -2.26 17.62
C GLU A 62 7.38 -3.40 17.50
N LEU A 63 6.43 -3.30 16.56
CA LEU A 63 5.28 -4.22 16.43
C LEU A 63 5.56 -5.56 15.76
N LEU A 64 6.71 -5.73 15.11
CA LEU A 64 7.10 -7.06 14.63
C LEU A 64 7.49 -7.98 15.80
N PHE A 65 7.70 -7.43 17.00
CA PHE A 65 8.12 -8.18 18.18
C PHE A 65 7.18 -8.07 19.39
N ASP A 66 6.26 -7.09 19.42
CA ASP A 66 5.32 -6.94 20.54
C ASP A 66 4.00 -7.70 20.34
N TYR A 67 3.72 -8.61 21.26
CA TYR A 67 2.57 -9.52 21.30
C TYR A 67 1.20 -8.82 21.52
N GLU A 68 1.16 -7.49 21.66
CA GLU A 68 -0.06 -6.74 22.00
C GLU A 68 -0.77 -6.07 20.80
N VAL A 69 -0.46 -6.45 19.55
CA VAL A 69 -1.19 -5.96 18.36
C VAL A 69 -2.65 -6.45 18.33
N GLU A 70 -2.95 -7.52 19.07
CA GLU A 70 -4.21 -8.28 18.99
C GLU A 70 -5.46 -7.48 19.39
N LYS A 71 -5.33 -6.26 19.95
CA LYS A 71 -6.45 -5.44 20.44
C LYS A 71 -6.67 -4.10 19.74
N GLU A 72 -5.73 -3.63 18.92
CA GLU A 72 -5.82 -2.29 18.33
C GLU A 72 -6.34 -2.33 16.87
N PRO A 73 -7.23 -1.41 16.47
CA PRO A 73 -7.70 -1.33 15.09
C PRO A 73 -6.55 -0.98 14.14
N LEU A 74 -6.44 -1.69 13.03
CA LEU A 74 -5.41 -1.47 12.01
C LEU A 74 -5.88 -0.46 10.97
N PHE A 75 -5.04 0.50 10.63
CA PHE A 75 -5.27 1.48 9.57
C PHE A 75 -4.08 1.51 8.62
N PHE A 76 -4.32 1.43 7.32
CA PHE A 76 -3.25 1.40 6.33
C PHE A 76 -3.14 2.74 5.59
N HIS A 77 -1.91 3.18 5.36
CA HIS A 77 -1.59 4.23 4.39
C HIS A 77 -0.59 3.67 3.39
N VAL A 78 -1.04 3.51 2.16
CA VAL A 78 -0.39 2.74 1.12
C VAL A 78 0.07 3.68 0.02
N PHE A 79 1.39 3.78 -0.19
CA PHE A 79 1.98 4.68 -1.17
C PHE A 79 2.35 3.95 -2.45
N SER A 80 1.95 4.52 -3.59
CA SER A 80 2.34 4.06 -4.92
C SER A 80 1.98 2.58 -5.17
N ASN A 81 2.38 2.06 -6.34
CA ASN A 81 2.15 0.66 -6.69
C ASN A 81 3.00 -0.32 -5.86
N ALA A 82 4.17 0.11 -5.38
CA ALA A 82 5.02 -0.72 -4.53
C ALA A 82 4.36 -1.01 -3.17
N GLY A 83 3.82 0.03 -2.51
CA GLY A 83 3.04 -0.14 -1.28
C GLY A 83 1.79 -0.97 -1.51
N VAL A 84 1.08 -0.75 -2.64
CA VAL A 84 -0.11 -1.54 -3.02
C VAL A 84 0.22 -3.01 -3.18
N MET A 85 1.35 -3.35 -3.80
CA MET A 85 1.78 -4.74 -3.95
C MET A 85 1.95 -5.40 -2.58
N LEU A 86 2.63 -4.73 -1.65
CA LEU A 86 2.80 -5.23 -0.28
C LEU A 86 1.45 -5.37 0.44
N TYR A 87 0.60 -4.36 0.32
CA TYR A 87 -0.74 -4.38 0.89
C TYR A 87 -1.58 -5.57 0.39
N ARG A 88 -1.46 -5.93 -0.90
CA ARG A 88 -2.13 -7.10 -1.49
C ARG A 88 -1.70 -8.41 -0.82
N TYR A 89 -0.42 -8.57 -0.47
CA TYR A 89 0.03 -9.74 0.29
C TYR A 89 -0.51 -9.74 1.72
N VAL A 90 -0.52 -8.57 2.37
CA VAL A 90 -1.12 -8.42 3.70
C VAL A 90 -2.60 -8.82 3.67
N LEU A 91 -3.37 -8.33 2.69
CA LEU A 91 -4.77 -8.73 2.50
C LEU A 91 -4.96 -10.25 2.35
N GLU A 92 -4.11 -10.89 1.53
CA GLU A 92 -4.17 -12.34 1.32
C GLU A 92 -3.89 -13.09 2.61
N LEU A 93 -2.91 -12.67 3.40
CA LEU A 93 -2.61 -13.26 4.71
C LEU A 93 -3.77 -13.07 5.69
N LEU A 94 -4.34 -11.86 5.79
CA LEU A 94 -5.49 -11.55 6.64
C LEU A 94 -6.70 -12.45 6.34
N GLN A 95 -6.90 -12.82 5.07
CA GLN A 95 -8.05 -13.61 4.62
C GLN A 95 -7.82 -15.12 4.71
N THR A 96 -6.61 -15.59 4.41
CA THR A 96 -6.32 -17.03 4.27
C THR A 96 -5.83 -17.67 5.56
N HIS A 97 -5.13 -16.91 6.41
CA HIS A 97 -4.51 -17.45 7.61
C HIS A 97 -5.38 -17.19 8.84
N ARG A 98 -5.91 -18.27 9.43
CA ARG A 98 -6.72 -18.25 10.66
C ARG A 98 -6.08 -17.47 11.81
N ARG A 99 -4.75 -17.43 11.88
CA ARG A 99 -4.01 -16.67 12.90
C ARG A 99 -4.33 -15.18 12.87
N PHE A 100 -4.71 -14.60 11.73
CA PHE A 100 -4.95 -13.18 11.58
C PHE A 100 -6.43 -12.79 11.56
N CYS A 101 -7.36 -13.74 11.75
CA CYS A 101 -8.80 -13.47 11.67
C CYS A 101 -9.32 -12.52 12.75
N HIS A 102 -8.55 -12.30 13.82
CA HIS A 102 -8.88 -11.40 14.91
C HIS A 102 -8.45 -9.95 14.64
N LEU A 103 -7.60 -9.70 13.62
CA LEU A 103 -7.14 -8.36 13.29
C LEU A 103 -8.27 -7.56 12.64
N ARG A 104 -8.62 -6.43 13.24
CA ARG A 104 -9.67 -5.53 12.73
C ARG A 104 -9.03 -4.42 11.91
N VAL A 105 -9.11 -4.51 10.59
CA VAL A 105 -8.77 -3.38 9.71
C VAL A 105 -9.96 -2.42 9.65
N VAL A 106 -9.71 -1.15 9.99
CA VAL A 106 -10.75 -0.11 10.04
C VAL A 106 -10.77 0.79 8.81
N GLY A 107 -9.67 0.90 8.06
CA GLY A 107 -9.65 1.68 6.84
C GLY A 107 -8.29 1.70 6.14
N THR A 108 -8.30 2.13 4.88
CA THR A 108 -7.09 2.22 4.05
C THR A 108 -7.07 3.51 3.24
N ILE A 109 -5.94 4.22 3.26
CA ILE A 109 -5.63 5.29 2.32
C ILE A 109 -4.71 4.73 1.23
N PHE A 110 -5.03 4.98 -0.03
CA PHE A 110 -4.13 4.80 -1.16
C PHE A 110 -3.67 6.17 -1.63
N ASP A 111 -2.36 6.41 -1.60
CA ASP A 111 -1.72 7.63 -2.08
C ASP A 111 -0.95 7.31 -3.36
N SER A 112 -1.31 8.00 -4.45
CA SER A 112 -0.70 7.84 -5.77
C SER A 112 -0.75 6.39 -6.28
N GLY A 113 -1.85 5.69 -6.01
CA GLY A 113 -2.08 4.29 -6.35
C GLY A 113 -3.54 3.91 -6.11
N PRO A 114 -3.99 2.73 -6.54
CA PRO A 114 -3.32 1.76 -7.41
C PRO A 114 -3.40 2.17 -8.89
N GLY A 115 -2.31 1.97 -9.62
CA GLY A 115 -2.23 2.19 -11.06
C GLY A 115 -2.04 0.89 -11.83
N ASN A 116 -2.75 0.74 -12.93
CA ASN A 116 -2.47 -0.34 -13.86
C ASN A 116 -1.18 0.02 -14.59
N SER A 117 -0.08 -0.63 -14.22
CA SER A 117 1.23 -0.41 -14.81
C SER A 117 1.26 -0.99 -16.22
N ASN A 118 0.56 -0.34 -17.14
CA ASN A 118 0.59 -0.70 -18.54
C ASN A 118 1.99 -0.43 -19.07
N LEU A 119 2.55 -1.39 -19.81
CA LEU A 119 3.81 -1.25 -20.57
C LEU A 119 3.86 0.08 -21.37
N VAL A 120 2.69 0.55 -21.81
CA VAL A 120 2.46 1.80 -22.54
C VAL A 120 2.86 3.04 -21.72
N GLY A 121 2.70 3.06 -20.39
CA GLY A 121 3.10 4.16 -19.52
C GLY A 121 4.63 4.28 -19.42
N ALA A 122 5.32 3.14 -19.24
CA ALA A 122 6.78 3.08 -19.25
C ALA A 122 7.37 3.55 -20.59
N LEU A 123 6.73 3.18 -21.72
CA LEU A 123 7.13 3.64 -23.04
C LEU A 123 6.90 5.14 -23.27
N ARG A 124 5.85 5.73 -22.69
CA ARG A 124 5.59 7.18 -22.76
C ARG A 124 6.57 7.99 -21.93
N ALA A 125 6.87 7.56 -20.70
CA ALA A 125 7.87 8.19 -19.85
C ALA A 125 9.26 8.19 -20.54
N LEU A 126 9.60 7.07 -21.20
CA LEU A 126 10.81 6.96 -22.01
C LEU A 126 10.80 7.96 -23.18
N ALA A 127 9.68 8.09 -23.92
CA ALA A 127 9.57 9.00 -25.05
C ALA A 127 9.82 10.48 -24.68
N VAL A 128 9.31 10.93 -23.53
CA VAL A 128 9.49 12.30 -23.02
C VAL A 128 10.96 12.57 -22.64
N ILE A 129 11.63 11.61 -21.99
CA ILE A 129 13.05 11.73 -21.60
C ILE A 129 13.98 11.87 -22.82
N LEU A 130 13.59 11.30 -23.96
CA LEU A 130 14.38 11.21 -25.18
C LEU A 130 14.08 12.31 -26.22
N GLU A 131 13.13 13.20 -25.93
CA GLU A 131 12.63 14.23 -26.86
C GLU A 131 13.70 15.25 -27.28
N HIS A 132 14.65 15.58 -26.39
CA HIS A 132 15.67 16.62 -26.61
C HIS A 132 17.10 16.07 -26.84
N ARG A 133 17.25 14.80 -27.23
CA ARG A 133 18.57 14.16 -27.42
C ARG A 133 18.92 13.96 -28.90
N PRO A 134 20.20 14.13 -29.29
CA PRO A 134 20.62 13.90 -30.67
C PRO A 134 20.34 12.46 -31.11
N ALA A 135 19.94 12.27 -32.37
CA ALA A 135 19.34 11.02 -32.87
C ALA A 135 20.17 9.75 -32.59
N VAL A 136 21.50 9.85 -32.64
CA VAL A 136 22.42 8.73 -32.37
C VAL A 136 22.42 8.37 -30.89
N LEU A 137 22.50 9.35 -29.99
CA LEU A 137 22.43 9.11 -28.55
C LEU A 137 21.04 8.57 -28.15
N ARG A 138 19.99 9.09 -28.80
CA ARG A 138 18.62 8.59 -28.65
C ARG A 138 18.53 7.11 -29.02
N LEU A 139 19.09 6.72 -30.16
CA LEU A 139 19.11 5.33 -30.61
C LEU A 139 19.92 4.44 -29.66
N LEU A 140 21.11 4.87 -29.23
CA LEU A 140 21.94 4.11 -28.29
C LEU A 140 21.26 3.90 -26.94
N LEU A 141 20.63 4.94 -26.39
CA LEU A 141 19.87 4.84 -25.14
C LEU A 141 18.63 3.96 -25.29
N LEU A 142 17.93 4.01 -26.44
CA LEU A 142 16.80 3.13 -26.72
C LEU A 142 17.25 1.67 -26.86
N VAL A 143 18.38 1.40 -27.53
CA VAL A 143 18.94 0.05 -27.66
C VAL A 143 19.41 -0.46 -26.30
N ALA A 144 20.11 0.35 -25.50
CA ALA A 144 20.55 -0.03 -24.16
C ALA A 144 19.36 -0.27 -23.22
N PHE A 145 18.36 0.62 -23.24
CA PHE A 145 17.11 0.44 -22.49
C PHE A 145 16.37 -0.80 -22.98
N ALA A 146 16.27 -1.05 -24.29
CA ALA A 146 15.65 -2.25 -24.83
C ALA A 146 16.41 -3.50 -24.43
N LEU A 147 17.74 -3.51 -24.42
CA LEU A 147 18.55 -4.65 -23.98
C LEU A 147 18.40 -4.91 -22.48
N VAL A 148 18.43 -3.87 -21.65
CA VAL A 148 18.19 -3.99 -20.21
C VAL A 148 16.75 -4.40 -19.95
N ALA A 149 15.78 -3.81 -20.64
CA ALA A 149 14.37 -4.14 -20.53
C ALA A 149 14.11 -5.56 -21.00
N ILE A 150 14.68 -6.02 -22.12
CA ILE A 150 14.58 -7.40 -22.61
C ILE A 150 15.27 -8.36 -21.65
N LEU A 151 16.43 -8.02 -21.08
CA LEU A 151 17.09 -8.82 -20.05
C LEU A 151 16.21 -8.92 -18.80
N PHE A 152 15.63 -7.79 -18.35
CA PHE A 152 14.66 -7.75 -17.25
C PHE A 152 13.35 -8.46 -17.64
N HIS A 153 12.92 -8.46 -18.90
CA HIS A 153 11.68 -9.09 -19.35
C HIS A 153 11.85 -10.60 -19.47
N VAL A 154 12.95 -11.06 -20.05
CA VAL A 154 13.25 -12.48 -20.22
C VAL A 154 13.62 -13.12 -18.87
N LEU A 155 14.34 -12.41 -18.00
CA LEU A 155 14.76 -12.92 -16.68
C LEU A 155 13.71 -12.69 -15.59
N LEU A 156 13.07 -11.52 -15.56
CA LEU A 156 12.13 -11.09 -14.52
C LEU A 156 10.69 -10.86 -15.02
N ALA A 157 10.32 -10.84 -16.30
CA ALA A 157 8.90 -10.65 -16.70
C ALA A 157 7.98 -11.86 -16.64
N PRO A 158 8.38 -13.15 -16.75
CA PRO A 158 7.45 -14.20 -16.35
C PRO A 158 7.11 -14.07 -14.86
N LEU A 159 8.06 -13.61 -14.04
CA LEU A 159 7.86 -13.28 -12.63
C LEU A 159 6.97 -12.02 -12.52
N THR A 160 7.45 -10.85 -12.93
CA THR A 160 6.81 -9.54 -12.75
C THR A 160 5.53 -9.33 -13.57
N ALA A 161 5.32 -9.99 -14.72
CA ALA A 161 4.05 -9.92 -15.47
C ALA A 161 2.94 -10.77 -14.83
N LEU A 162 3.28 -11.89 -14.18
CA LEU A 162 2.36 -12.58 -13.26
C LEU A 162 2.01 -11.71 -12.05
N PHE A 163 2.87 -10.78 -11.63
CA PHE A 163 2.63 -9.91 -10.48
C PHE A 163 1.93 -8.59 -10.83
N HIS A 164 2.26 -7.93 -11.95
CA HIS A 164 1.81 -6.57 -12.28
C HIS A 164 0.34 -6.48 -12.70
N THR A 165 -0.13 -7.32 -13.61
CA THR A 165 -1.55 -7.34 -14.01
C THR A 165 -2.41 -7.95 -12.92
N HIS A 166 -1.89 -9.02 -12.30
CA HIS A 166 -2.61 -9.75 -11.27
C HIS A 166 -2.81 -8.93 -9.99
N PHE A 167 -1.88 -8.09 -9.52
CA PHE A 167 -2.13 -7.33 -8.27
C PHE A 167 -3.27 -6.32 -8.43
N TYR A 168 -3.31 -5.59 -9.55
CA TYR A 168 -4.34 -4.59 -9.80
C TYR A 168 -5.71 -5.26 -9.90
N ASP A 169 -5.79 -6.37 -10.66
CA ASP A 169 -7.02 -7.15 -10.79
C ASP A 169 -7.43 -7.85 -9.49
N ARG A 170 -6.47 -8.30 -8.68
CA ARG A 170 -6.74 -8.89 -7.36
C ARG A 170 -7.22 -7.86 -6.36
N LEU A 171 -6.75 -6.62 -6.46
CA LEU A 171 -7.24 -5.52 -5.62
C LEU A 171 -8.65 -5.09 -6.05
N LEU A 172 -8.93 -5.03 -7.36
CA LEU A 172 -10.29 -4.84 -7.87
C LEU A 172 -11.26 -5.87 -7.29
N ASN A 173 -10.81 -7.11 -7.14
CA ASN A 173 -11.61 -8.22 -6.61
C ASN A 173 -11.37 -8.49 -5.11
N ALA A 174 -10.75 -7.57 -4.38
CA ALA A 174 -10.40 -7.80 -2.98
C ALA A 174 -11.68 -7.99 -2.13
N ALA A 175 -11.67 -9.00 -1.26
CA ALA A 175 -12.77 -9.25 -0.34
C ALA A 175 -12.84 -8.25 0.84
N SER A 176 -11.89 -7.31 0.94
CA SER A 176 -11.95 -6.23 1.93
C SER A 176 -13.21 -5.38 1.73
N ARG A 177 -13.83 -4.96 2.84
CA ARG A 177 -15.07 -4.15 2.85
C ARG A 177 -14.99 -2.93 3.78
N TRP A 178 -13.82 -2.65 4.34
CA TRP A 178 -13.60 -1.44 5.13
C TRP A 178 -13.52 -0.19 4.24
N PRO A 179 -13.75 1.00 4.80
CA PRO A 179 -13.66 2.25 4.05
C PRO A 179 -12.28 2.47 3.40
N GLU A 180 -12.29 3.06 2.21
CA GLU A 180 -11.10 3.36 1.41
C GLU A 180 -11.07 4.84 0.99
N LEU A 181 -9.89 5.47 1.06
CA LEU A 181 -9.65 6.82 0.55
C LEU A 181 -8.55 6.79 -0.53
N TYR A 182 -8.85 7.30 -1.72
CA TYR A 182 -7.91 7.39 -2.83
C TYR A 182 -7.45 8.83 -3.03
N LEU A 183 -6.16 9.08 -2.84
CA LEU A 183 -5.50 10.36 -3.08
C LEU A 183 -4.67 10.23 -4.35
N TYR A 184 -4.99 11.01 -5.37
CA TYR A 184 -4.33 10.92 -6.68
C TYR A 184 -4.29 12.28 -7.37
N SER A 185 -3.64 12.35 -8.53
CA SER A 185 -3.56 13.58 -9.33
C SER A 185 -3.61 13.25 -10.80
N ARG A 186 -4.38 14.03 -11.59
CA ARG A 186 -4.31 13.96 -13.06
C ARG A 186 -2.93 14.35 -13.63
N ALA A 187 -2.10 15.05 -12.87
CA ALA A 187 -0.70 15.34 -13.24
C ALA A 187 0.29 14.26 -12.77
N ASP A 188 -0.17 13.15 -12.17
CA ASP A 188 0.68 12.02 -11.87
C ASP A 188 1.04 11.25 -13.16
N GLU A 189 2.31 11.36 -13.57
CA GLU A 189 2.84 10.70 -14.77
C GLU A 189 3.20 9.22 -14.54
N VAL A 190 3.25 8.77 -13.28
CA VAL A 190 3.63 7.39 -12.90
C VAL A 190 2.38 6.53 -12.77
N VAL A 191 1.37 7.02 -12.05
CA VAL A 191 0.08 6.36 -11.87
C VAL A 191 -1.00 7.23 -12.47
N LEU A 192 -1.63 6.75 -13.54
CA LEU A 192 -2.60 7.53 -14.27
C LEU A 192 -3.91 7.63 -13.49
N ALA A 193 -4.46 8.83 -13.38
CA ALA A 193 -5.73 9.11 -12.71
C ALA A 193 -6.86 8.17 -13.14
N ARG A 194 -6.96 7.85 -14.43
CA ARG A 194 -7.98 6.93 -14.97
C ARG A 194 -7.94 5.52 -14.35
N ASP A 195 -6.77 5.07 -13.92
CA ASP A 195 -6.61 3.74 -13.32
C ASP A 195 -7.13 3.80 -11.88
N VAL A 196 -6.77 4.85 -11.13
CA VAL A 196 -7.31 5.09 -9.78
C VAL A 196 -8.84 5.26 -9.83
N GLU A 197 -9.35 6.06 -10.78
CA GLU A 197 -10.79 6.26 -10.99
C GLU A 197 -11.50 4.94 -11.30
N ARG A 198 -10.92 4.08 -12.15
CA ARG A 198 -11.47 2.74 -12.42
C ARG A 198 -11.54 1.91 -11.14
N MET A 199 -10.49 1.90 -10.32
CA MET A 199 -10.50 1.23 -9.03
C MET A 199 -11.63 1.75 -8.15
N VAL A 200 -11.74 3.07 -7.97
CA VAL A 200 -12.81 3.72 -7.19
C VAL A 200 -14.19 3.24 -7.65
N GLN A 201 -14.47 3.27 -8.95
CA GLN A 201 -15.76 2.85 -9.49
C GLN A 201 -16.05 1.37 -9.22
N THR A 202 -15.07 0.48 -9.40
CA THR A 202 -15.24 -0.95 -9.12
C THR A 202 -15.50 -1.21 -7.64
N ARG A 203 -14.78 -0.52 -6.74
CA ARG A 203 -14.94 -0.68 -5.29
C ARG A 203 -16.29 -0.15 -4.80
N LEU A 204 -16.74 0.99 -5.33
CA LEU A 204 -18.11 1.50 -5.08
C LEU A 204 -19.18 0.50 -5.54
N ALA A 205 -19.03 -0.10 -6.73
CA ALA A 205 -19.95 -1.13 -7.23
C ALA A 205 -19.98 -2.39 -6.35
N GLN A 206 -18.91 -2.65 -5.61
CA GLN A 206 -18.81 -3.72 -4.60
C GLN A 206 -19.31 -3.29 -3.20
N GLN A 207 -19.99 -2.14 -3.11
CA GLN A 207 -20.56 -1.59 -1.87
C GLN A 207 -19.51 -1.27 -0.80
N VAL A 208 -18.28 -0.96 -1.22
CA VAL A 208 -17.24 -0.44 -0.33
C VAL A 208 -17.44 1.05 -0.17
N LEU A 209 -17.32 1.57 1.06
CA LEU A 209 -17.33 3.01 1.30
C LEU A 209 -16.03 3.60 0.74
N VAL A 210 -16.14 4.37 -0.34
CA VAL A 210 -14.98 4.95 -1.02
C VAL A 210 -15.08 6.47 -1.06
N HIS A 211 -14.00 7.13 -0.67
CA HIS A 211 -13.76 8.54 -0.92
C HIS A 211 -12.58 8.68 -1.90
N SER A 212 -12.60 9.70 -2.76
CA SER A 212 -11.49 9.96 -3.66
C SER A 212 -11.27 11.45 -3.86
N VAL A 213 -10.00 11.85 -4.00
CA VAL A 213 -9.58 13.24 -4.20
C VAL A 213 -8.53 13.30 -5.30
N ASP A 214 -8.84 14.08 -6.33
CA ASP A 214 -7.89 14.45 -7.38
C ASP A 214 -7.25 15.81 -7.04
N PHE A 215 -5.95 15.82 -6.81
CA PHE A 215 -5.14 17.02 -6.56
C PHE A 215 -4.80 17.80 -7.83
N VAL A 216 -5.21 17.32 -9.00
CA VAL A 216 -5.12 17.96 -10.34
C VAL A 216 -3.69 18.16 -10.86
N SER A 217 -2.78 18.70 -10.06
CA SER A 217 -1.47 19.22 -10.49
C SER A 217 -0.26 18.72 -9.71
N SER A 218 -0.45 18.06 -8.57
CA SER A 218 0.69 17.51 -7.81
C SER A 218 1.31 16.32 -8.54
N ALA A 219 2.62 16.19 -8.45
CA ALA A 219 3.36 15.04 -8.96
C ALA A 219 3.14 13.77 -8.10
N HIS A 220 3.61 12.63 -8.61
CA HIS A 220 3.57 11.34 -7.92
C HIS A 220 4.11 11.43 -6.48
N VAL A 221 3.33 10.95 -5.50
CA VAL A 221 3.64 10.91 -4.05
C VAL A 221 4.01 12.29 -3.48
N SER A 222 3.59 13.37 -4.15
CA SER A 222 3.94 14.74 -3.77
C SER A 222 2.77 15.52 -3.18
N HIS A 223 1.61 14.90 -3.00
CA HIS A 223 0.40 15.55 -2.48
C HIS A 223 0.62 16.26 -1.13
N LEU A 224 1.29 15.60 -0.17
CA LEU A 224 1.65 16.21 1.12
C LEU A 224 2.61 17.40 0.96
N ARG A 225 3.53 17.33 0.01
CA ARG A 225 4.50 18.41 -0.24
C ARG A 225 3.81 19.63 -0.83
N ASP A 226 2.95 19.42 -1.82
CA ASP A 226 2.34 20.47 -2.62
C ASP A 226 1.09 21.05 -1.92
N TYR A 227 0.37 20.24 -1.13
CA TYR A 227 -0.88 20.59 -0.46
C TYR A 227 -0.92 20.17 1.02
N PRO A 228 0.02 20.59 1.87
CA PRO A 228 0.24 20.02 3.20
C PRO A 228 -0.99 20.08 4.11
N ALA A 229 -1.59 21.26 4.27
CA ALA A 229 -2.74 21.43 5.17
C ALA A 229 -3.96 20.63 4.69
N TYR A 230 -4.25 20.69 3.39
CA TYR A 230 -5.40 19.99 2.82
C TYR A 230 -5.23 18.48 2.89
N TYR A 231 -4.06 17.97 2.46
CA TYR A 231 -3.72 16.55 2.55
C TYR A 231 -3.80 16.02 3.98
N THR A 232 -3.19 16.72 4.94
CA THR A 232 -3.24 16.33 6.36
C THR A 232 -4.67 16.29 6.86
N SER A 233 -5.50 17.28 6.52
CA SER A 233 -6.91 17.30 6.94
C SER A 233 -7.69 16.10 6.39
N LEU A 234 -7.48 15.74 5.11
CA LEU A 234 -8.13 14.57 4.49
C LEU A 234 -7.74 13.28 5.20
N CYS A 235 -6.45 13.07 5.43
CA CYS A 235 -5.94 11.86 6.08
C CYS A 235 -6.46 11.72 7.52
N VAL A 236 -6.43 12.79 8.30
CA VAL A 236 -6.87 12.78 9.71
C VAL A 236 -8.39 12.60 9.79
N ASN A 237 -9.17 13.37 9.03
CA ASN A 237 -10.63 13.28 9.04
C ASN A 237 -11.12 11.89 8.61
N PHE A 238 -10.52 11.33 7.56
CA PHE A 238 -10.87 9.99 7.10
C PHE A 238 -10.53 8.93 8.15
N MET A 239 -9.33 8.98 8.75
CA MET A 239 -8.95 8.07 9.82
C MET A 239 -9.92 8.15 11.00
N HIS A 240 -10.29 9.35 11.45
CA HIS A 240 -11.28 9.51 12.52
C HIS A 240 -12.63 8.90 12.14
N SER A 241 -13.11 9.14 10.93
CA SER A 241 -14.38 8.56 10.47
C SER A 241 -14.36 7.03 10.52
N CYS A 242 -13.24 6.39 10.19
CA CYS A 242 -13.09 4.93 10.22
C CYS A 242 -13.11 4.32 11.63
N ILE A 243 -12.63 5.03 12.65
CA ILE A 243 -12.57 4.53 14.03
C ILE A 243 -13.94 4.66 14.73
N HIS A 244 -14.74 5.66 14.34
CA HIS A 244 -16.00 5.98 14.99
C HIS A 244 -17.24 5.38 14.30
N CYS A 245 -17.05 4.56 13.26
CA CYS A 245 -18.09 3.76 12.61
C CYS A 245 -18.40 2.44 13.33
#